data_AF-X0X107-F1
#
_entry.id   AF-X0X107-F1
#
_cell.length_a   1.000
_cell.length_b   1.000
_cell.length_c   1.000
_cell.angle_alpha   90.00
_cell.angle_beta   90.00
_cell.angle_gamma   90.00
#
_symmetry.space_group_name_H-M   'P 1'
#
loop_
_entity.id
_entity.type
_entity.pdbx_description
1 polymer ?
#
loop_
_entity_poly.entity_id
_entity_poly.type
_entity_poly.pdbx_seq_one_letter_code
_entity_poly.pdbx_strand_id
1 'polypeptide(L)'
;MGEYAIYNGERTKIGTCEDMYYLRWDQRHIVEAVSNSVNPKSTPGLRFRFPFPDEDNIEPGAFKEFNRGLSLYGIEPPADIDHRTIQFASTTSRGMLVCLPCPKGKDDAAMPYRIGFNGFAGPVQIRQLKPEHGVVKLVCACGCCGALWRYDTLEDAKELLGVVDKYADEYNEDESTPANYYREIARRIRQGYKPTTA
;
A
#
# COMPACT_ATOMS: atom_id res chain seq x y z
N MET A 1 12.31 -7.28 -3.67
CA MET A 1 13.13 -8.51 -3.56
C MET A 1 14.29 -8.20 -2.62
N GLY A 2 14.67 -9.13 -1.74
CA GLY A 2 15.76 -8.89 -0.77
C GLY A 2 17.05 -9.59 -1.20
N GLU A 3 18.18 -8.94 -0.95
CA GLU A 3 19.53 -9.49 -1.16
C GLU A 3 20.08 -10.06 0.14
N TYR A 4 20.77 -11.18 0.03
CA TYR A 4 21.31 -11.92 1.17
C TYR A 4 22.79 -12.25 0.94
N ALA A 5 23.50 -12.51 2.04
CA ALA A 5 24.85 -13.06 2.06
C ALA A 5 25.02 -13.97 3.29
N ILE A 6 26.07 -14.78 3.33
CA ILE A 6 26.48 -15.51 4.53
C ILE A 6 27.39 -14.62 5.38
N TYR A 7 27.05 -14.46 6.65
CA TYR A 7 27.88 -13.82 7.67
C TYR A 7 27.89 -14.72 8.90
N ASN A 8 29.07 -15.05 9.44
CA ASN A 8 29.22 -16.00 10.55
C ASN A 8 28.46 -17.34 10.36
N GLY A 9 28.39 -17.83 9.12
CA GLY A 9 27.68 -19.07 8.77
C GLY A 9 26.17 -18.92 8.62
N GLU A 10 25.61 -17.74 8.90
CA GLU A 10 24.17 -17.47 8.83
C GLU A 10 23.78 -16.66 7.61
N ARG A 11 22.62 -16.99 7.03
CA ARG A 11 22.05 -16.24 5.91
C ARG A 11 21.48 -14.92 6.40
N THR A 12 22.20 -13.85 6.11
CA THR A 12 21.94 -12.49 6.59
C THR A 12 21.41 -11.62 5.45
N LYS A 13 20.35 -10.85 5.72
CA LYS A 13 19.82 -9.88 4.74
C LYS A 13 20.76 -8.67 4.69
N ILE A 14 21.21 -8.31 3.49
CA ILE A 14 22.18 -7.21 3.30
C ILE A 14 21.60 -6.01 2.55
N GLY A 15 20.50 -6.18 1.81
CA GLY A 15 19.97 -5.09 0.99
C GLY A 15 18.82 -5.47 0.04
N THR A 16 18.71 -4.73 -1.06
CA THR A 16 17.75 -4.93 -2.16
C THR A 16 18.41 -4.56 -3.49
N CYS A 17 18.47 -5.48 -4.46
CA CYS A 17 19.05 -5.29 -5.79
C CYS A 17 20.37 -4.48 -5.79
N GLU A 18 20.31 -3.15 -5.97
CA GLU A 18 21.47 -2.25 -6.01
C GLU A 18 21.85 -1.64 -4.66
N ASP A 19 20.96 -1.63 -3.67
CA ASP A 19 21.14 -0.93 -2.39
C ASP A 19 21.42 -1.88 -1.22
N MET A 20 22.64 -1.83 -0.68
CA MET A 20 23.11 -2.63 0.44
C MET A 20 22.89 -1.91 1.77
N TYR A 21 21.63 -1.59 2.10
CA TYR A 21 21.25 -0.79 3.28
C TYR A 21 21.70 -1.39 4.63
N TYR A 22 21.99 -2.70 4.68
CA TYR A 22 22.43 -3.42 5.87
C TYR A 22 23.89 -3.90 5.78
N LEU A 23 24.69 -3.34 4.87
CA LEU A 23 26.10 -3.70 4.71
C LEU A 23 26.91 -2.46 4.33
N ARG A 24 27.94 -2.17 5.12
CA ARG A 24 28.89 -1.11 4.77
C ARG A 24 29.93 -1.59 3.77
N TRP A 25 30.53 -0.65 3.04
CA TRP A 25 31.58 -0.98 2.07
C TRP A 25 32.78 -1.67 2.72
N ASP A 26 33.21 -1.22 3.90
CA ASP A 26 34.29 -1.84 4.68
C ASP A 26 33.96 -3.27 5.08
N GLN A 27 32.69 -3.63 5.29
CA GLN A 27 32.26 -4.96 5.70
C GLN A 27 32.09 -5.97 4.54
N ARG A 28 32.15 -5.52 3.27
CA ARG A 28 31.87 -6.42 2.12
C ARG A 28 32.78 -7.65 2.02
N HIS A 29 33.96 -7.61 2.64
CA HIS A 29 34.95 -8.69 2.58
C HIS A 29 34.70 -9.78 3.62
N ILE A 30 33.92 -9.52 4.67
CA ILE A 30 33.60 -10.48 5.75
C ILE A 30 32.28 -11.21 5.52
N VAL A 31 31.64 -11.02 4.36
CA VAL A 31 30.42 -11.72 3.96
C VAL A 31 30.65 -12.53 2.68
N GLU A 32 29.95 -13.65 2.53
CA GLU A 32 30.02 -14.50 1.33
C GLU A 32 28.74 -14.44 0.52
N ALA A 33 28.87 -14.37 -0.81
CA ALA A 33 27.72 -14.33 -1.70
C ALA A 33 26.91 -15.64 -1.62
N VAL A 34 25.59 -15.53 -1.78
CA VAL A 34 24.68 -16.68 -1.88
C VAL A 34 24.05 -16.75 -3.27
N SER A 35 23.57 -17.93 -3.66
CA SER A 35 22.85 -18.09 -4.92
C SER A 35 21.60 -17.20 -4.98
N ASN A 36 21.34 -16.64 -6.16
CA ASN A 36 20.24 -15.70 -6.41
C ASN A 36 20.33 -14.40 -5.58
N SER A 37 21.53 -14.01 -5.16
CA SER A 37 21.81 -12.68 -4.64
C SER A 37 23.05 -12.10 -5.30
N VAL A 38 23.16 -10.77 -5.26
CA VAL A 38 24.35 -10.06 -5.75
C VAL A 38 25.60 -10.46 -4.96
N ASN A 39 26.78 -10.36 -5.57
CA ASN A 39 28.05 -10.55 -4.88
C ASN A 39 28.58 -9.20 -4.41
N PRO A 40 28.57 -8.88 -3.09
CA PRO A 40 29.00 -7.58 -2.59
C PRO A 40 30.46 -7.25 -2.87
N LYS A 41 31.31 -8.25 -3.16
CA LYS A 41 32.74 -8.09 -3.43
C LYS A 41 33.02 -7.67 -4.88
N SER A 42 32.17 -8.06 -5.82
CA SER A 42 32.48 -7.97 -7.26
C SER A 42 31.38 -7.39 -8.13
N THR A 43 30.12 -7.33 -7.67
CA THR A 43 29.04 -6.75 -8.47
C THR A 43 29.21 -5.24 -8.56
N PRO A 44 29.35 -4.67 -9.78
CA PRO A 44 29.50 -3.24 -9.96
C PRO A 44 28.18 -2.49 -9.73
N GLY A 45 28.26 -1.20 -9.39
CA GLY A 45 27.09 -0.33 -9.25
C GLY A 45 26.31 -0.47 -7.94
N LEU A 46 26.75 -1.36 -7.03
CA LEU A 46 26.16 -1.47 -5.70
C LEU A 46 26.42 -0.21 -4.86
N ARG A 47 25.39 0.23 -4.13
CA ARG A 47 25.44 1.35 -3.19
C ARG A 47 25.45 0.78 -1.77
N PHE A 48 26.43 1.18 -0.97
CA PHE A 48 26.62 0.64 0.38
C PHE A 48 26.20 1.65 1.44
N ARG A 49 25.85 1.14 2.63
CA ARG A 49 25.57 1.97 3.78
C ARG A 49 26.76 2.85 4.13
N PHE A 50 26.50 4.13 4.41
CA PHE A 50 27.51 5.06 4.92
C PHE A 50 28.00 4.62 6.32
N PRO A 51 29.32 4.66 6.62
CA PRO A 51 29.87 4.28 7.92
C PRO A 51 29.67 5.37 8.96
N PHE A 52 28.49 5.43 9.58
CA PHE A 52 28.24 6.33 10.71
C PHE A 52 29.06 5.88 11.94
N PRO A 53 29.78 6.78 12.63
CA PRO A 53 30.68 6.40 13.74
C PRO A 53 30.01 5.65 14.90
N ASP A 54 28.76 5.99 15.22
CA ASP A 54 27.98 5.30 16.25
C ASP A 54 27.51 3.90 15.82
N GLU A 55 27.78 3.51 14.57
CA GLU A 55 27.46 2.19 14.00
C GLU A 55 28.71 1.34 13.72
N ASP A 56 29.90 1.79 14.09
CA ASP A 56 31.16 1.07 13.79
C ASP A 56 31.15 -0.38 14.27
N ASN A 57 30.54 -0.62 15.44
CA ASN A 57 30.41 -1.93 16.07
C ASN A 57 29.16 -2.72 15.64
N ILE A 58 28.36 -2.21 14.69
CA ILE A 58 27.19 -2.92 14.18
C ILE A 58 27.62 -3.89 13.09
N GLU A 59 27.28 -5.16 13.28
CA GLU A 59 27.55 -6.25 12.34
C GLU A 59 26.69 -6.16 11.07
N PRO A 60 27.12 -6.80 9.96
CA PRO A 60 26.29 -6.93 8.75
C PRO A 60 24.89 -7.45 9.07
N GLY A 61 23.85 -6.84 8.48
CA GLY A 61 22.46 -7.22 8.71
C GLY A 61 21.80 -6.65 9.97
N ALA A 62 22.58 -6.17 10.95
CA ALA A 62 22.07 -5.77 12.26
C ALA A 62 21.65 -4.28 12.37
N PHE A 63 21.71 -3.51 11.28
CA PHE A 63 21.32 -2.10 11.27
C PHE A 63 19.80 -1.94 11.42
N LYS A 64 19.37 -1.05 12.34
CA LYS A 64 17.95 -0.82 12.63
C LYS A 64 17.25 0.05 11.59
N GLU A 65 17.87 1.17 11.22
CA GLU A 65 17.32 2.14 10.27
C GLU A 65 17.97 1.95 8.89
N PHE A 66 17.20 1.40 7.95
CA PHE A 66 17.71 1.11 6.61
C PHE A 66 18.00 2.39 5.79
N ASN A 67 17.21 3.45 5.98
CA ASN A 67 17.31 4.72 5.25
C ASN A 67 17.87 5.85 6.11
N ARG A 68 18.96 5.56 6.86
CA ARG A 68 19.61 6.55 7.72
C ARG A 68 20.39 7.57 6.89
N GLY A 69 20.27 8.85 7.24
CA GLY A 69 21.04 9.94 6.63
C GLY A 69 21.48 10.98 7.67
N LEU A 70 22.49 11.79 7.31
CA LEU A 70 22.87 12.98 8.06
C LEU A 70 22.24 14.20 7.39
N SER A 71 21.40 14.94 8.13
CA SER A 71 20.83 16.19 7.63
C SER A 71 21.87 17.31 7.72
N LEU A 72 22.19 17.93 6.59
CA LEU A 72 23.08 19.09 6.51
C LEU A 72 22.25 20.33 6.17
N TYR A 73 22.27 21.31 7.05
CA TYR A 73 21.58 22.59 6.85
C TYR A 73 22.52 23.60 6.19
N GLY A 74 21.98 24.47 5.34
CA GLY A 74 22.75 25.53 4.66
C GLY A 74 23.44 25.13 3.35
N ILE A 75 23.23 23.89 2.90
CA ILE A 75 23.66 23.41 1.58
C ILE A 75 22.41 23.03 0.79
N GLU A 76 22.36 23.46 -0.47
CA GLU A 76 21.30 23.10 -1.40
C GLU A 76 21.75 21.94 -2.31
N PRO A 77 20.83 21.04 -2.72
CA PRO A 77 21.16 20.02 -3.71
C PRO A 77 21.59 20.66 -5.04
N PRO A 78 22.46 19.99 -5.83
CA PRO A 78 22.79 20.44 -7.18
C PRO A 78 21.54 20.71 -8.03
N ALA A 79 21.57 21.82 -8.78
CA ALA A 79 20.41 22.31 -9.54
C ALA A 79 19.99 21.39 -10.70
N ASP A 80 20.86 20.48 -11.11
CA ASP A 80 20.65 19.54 -12.21
C ASP A 80 20.04 18.20 -11.78
N ILE A 81 19.78 18.00 -10.49
CA ILE A 81 19.11 16.78 -10.00
C ILE A 81 17.64 16.76 -10.45
N ASP A 82 17.23 15.60 -10.97
CA ASP A 82 15.83 15.32 -11.26
C ASP A 82 15.07 14.99 -9.98
N HIS A 83 14.48 16.03 -9.39
CA HIS A 83 13.56 15.88 -8.28
C HIS A 83 12.28 15.15 -8.71
N ARG A 84 11.73 14.32 -7.83
CA ARG A 84 10.54 13.51 -8.11
C ARG A 84 9.32 14.02 -7.33
N THR A 85 8.13 13.61 -7.76
CA THR A 85 6.89 13.81 -6.98
C THR A 85 7.01 13.13 -5.61
N ILE A 86 6.62 13.85 -4.57
CA ILE A 86 6.52 13.35 -3.20
C ILE A 86 5.12 12.77 -3.02
N GLN A 87 5.04 11.52 -2.58
CA GLN A 87 3.78 10.80 -2.40
C GLN A 87 3.44 10.64 -0.93
N PHE A 88 2.27 11.12 -0.53
CA PHE A 88 1.69 10.95 0.79
C PHE A 88 0.58 9.91 0.69
N ALA A 89 0.74 8.78 1.37
CA ALA A 89 -0.31 7.79 1.51
C ALA A 89 -1.09 8.07 2.79
N SER A 90 -2.42 8.16 2.70
CA SER A 90 -3.20 8.22 3.93
C SER A 90 -3.28 6.83 4.56
N THR A 91 -3.00 6.76 5.85
CA THR A 91 -3.04 5.53 6.64
C THR A 91 -4.46 5.05 6.96
N THR A 92 -5.44 5.95 6.85
CA THR A 92 -6.85 5.69 7.18
C THR A 92 -7.73 5.53 5.94
N SER A 93 -7.35 6.18 4.84
CA SER A 93 -8.03 6.03 3.55
C SER A 93 -7.51 4.79 2.83
N ARG A 94 -8.39 4.12 2.09
CA ARG A 94 -8.10 2.82 1.48
C ARG A 94 -7.31 2.98 0.19
N GLY A 95 -6.05 3.36 0.34
CA GLY A 95 -5.13 3.48 -0.78
C GLY A 95 -5.13 4.85 -1.45
N MET A 96 -5.75 5.88 -0.88
CA MET A 96 -5.66 7.22 -1.48
C MET A 96 -4.26 7.79 -1.29
N LEU A 97 -3.75 8.39 -2.36
CA LEU A 97 -2.44 8.99 -2.46
C LEU A 97 -2.57 10.46 -2.85
N VAL A 98 -1.84 11.33 -2.18
CA VAL A 98 -1.65 12.71 -2.61
C VAL A 98 -0.21 12.85 -3.08
N CYS A 99 -0.07 13.30 -4.32
CA CYS A 99 1.20 13.41 -5.01
C CYS A 99 1.49 14.89 -5.25
N LEU A 100 2.50 15.43 -4.56
CA LEU A 100 2.93 16.82 -4.66
C LEU A 100 4.26 16.91 -5.44
N PRO A 101 4.47 17.94 -6.28
CA PRO A 101 5.81 18.20 -6.82
C PRO A 101 6.79 18.45 -5.67
N CYS A 102 8.06 18.06 -5.84
CA CYS A 102 9.09 18.42 -4.88
C CYS A 102 9.28 19.95 -4.92
N PRO A 103 9.30 20.65 -3.78
CA PRO A 103 9.51 22.11 -3.75
C PRO A 103 10.86 22.58 -4.32
N LYS A 104 11.80 21.65 -4.51
CA LYS A 104 13.12 21.89 -5.10
C LYS A 104 13.21 21.45 -6.56
N GLY A 105 12.14 20.89 -7.12
CA GLY A 105 12.10 20.46 -8.51
C GLY A 105 12.01 21.61 -9.49
N LYS A 106 12.41 21.34 -10.74
CA LYS A 106 12.30 22.27 -11.87
C LYS A 106 10.86 22.42 -12.37
N ASP A 107 10.03 21.41 -12.09
CA ASP A 107 8.61 21.43 -12.40
C ASP A 107 7.94 22.54 -11.58
N ASP A 108 7.16 23.37 -12.28
CA ASP A 108 6.61 24.61 -11.75
C ASP A 108 5.86 24.37 -10.43
N ALA A 109 6.08 25.23 -9.43
CA ALA A 109 5.34 25.18 -8.17
C ALA A 109 3.82 25.35 -8.37
N ALA A 110 3.42 25.80 -9.57
CA ALA A 110 2.06 25.89 -10.06
C ALA A 110 1.46 24.53 -10.54
N MET A 111 2.24 23.45 -10.64
CA MET A 111 1.70 22.14 -11.01
C MET A 111 0.71 21.65 -9.93
N PRO A 112 -0.52 21.27 -10.31
CA PRO A 112 -1.53 20.84 -9.34
C PRO A 112 -1.12 19.54 -8.67
N TYR A 113 -1.52 19.38 -7.41
CA TYR A 113 -1.43 18.09 -6.73
C TYR A 113 -2.21 17.04 -7.51
N ARG A 114 -1.70 15.81 -7.54
CA ARG A 114 -2.38 14.67 -8.16
C ARG A 114 -2.96 13.78 -7.06
N ILE A 115 -4.19 13.33 -7.25
CA ILE A 115 -4.79 12.29 -6.41
C ILE A 115 -4.64 10.97 -7.14
N GLY A 116 -4.01 10.01 -6.48
CA GLY A 116 -3.85 8.64 -6.96
C GLY A 116 -4.50 7.64 -6.02
N PHE A 117 -4.56 6.40 -6.47
CA PHE A 117 -5.13 5.29 -5.74
C PHE A 117 -4.24 4.05 -5.87
N ASN A 118 -3.87 3.43 -4.76
CA ASN A 118 -3.12 2.18 -4.72
C ASN A 118 -3.82 1.17 -3.79
N GLY A 119 -4.36 0.09 -4.35
CA GLY A 119 -5.19 -0.86 -3.61
C GLY A 119 -6.61 -0.36 -3.32
N PHE A 120 -7.10 0.59 -4.10
CA PHE A 120 -8.45 1.14 -3.96
C PHE A 120 -9.51 0.11 -4.36
N ALA A 121 -10.35 -0.26 -3.39
CA ALA A 121 -11.36 -1.31 -3.52
C ALA A 121 -12.73 -0.77 -3.97
N GLY A 122 -12.74 0.26 -4.82
CA GLY A 122 -13.95 0.87 -5.38
C GLY A 122 -14.58 1.97 -4.51
N PRO A 123 -15.49 2.78 -5.09
CA PRO A 123 -16.02 3.99 -4.47
C PRO A 123 -17.10 3.77 -3.42
N VAL A 124 -17.77 2.61 -3.44
CA VAL A 124 -18.86 2.26 -2.52
C VAL A 124 -18.60 0.88 -1.95
N GLN A 125 -18.83 0.73 -0.65
CA GLN A 125 -18.78 -0.56 0.01
C GLN A 125 -20.02 -0.84 0.83
N ILE A 126 -20.56 -2.05 0.70
CA ILE A 126 -21.52 -2.62 1.65
C ILE A 126 -20.76 -2.94 2.93
N ARG A 127 -21.23 -2.47 4.09
CA ARG A 127 -20.48 -2.58 5.35
C ARG A 127 -21.25 -3.21 6.47
N GLN A 128 -22.45 -2.70 6.73
CA GLN A 128 -23.18 -2.99 7.95
C GLN A 128 -24.67 -3.10 7.65
N LEU A 129 -25.37 -3.67 8.62
CA LEU A 129 -26.82 -3.70 8.67
C LEU A 129 -27.24 -2.98 9.95
N LYS A 130 -28.22 -2.08 9.87
CA LYS A 130 -28.74 -1.31 11.00
C LYS A 130 -30.22 -1.65 11.24
N PRO A 131 -30.57 -2.38 12.32
CA PRO A 131 -31.96 -2.60 12.68
C PRO A 131 -32.60 -1.28 13.15
N GLU A 132 -33.75 -0.92 12.60
CA GLU A 132 -34.48 0.31 12.90
C GLU A 132 -35.96 0.14 12.52
N HIS A 133 -36.89 0.43 13.44
CA HIS A 133 -38.35 0.35 13.22
C HIS A 133 -38.84 -0.98 12.59
N GLY A 134 -38.31 -2.12 13.04
CA GLY A 134 -38.73 -3.44 12.58
C GLY A 134 -38.16 -3.88 11.23
N VAL A 135 -37.33 -3.05 10.60
CA VAL A 135 -36.55 -3.41 9.40
C VAL A 135 -35.06 -3.37 9.70
N VAL A 136 -34.28 -4.02 8.85
CA VAL A 136 -32.81 -4.05 8.89
C VAL A 136 -32.27 -3.33 7.66
N LYS A 137 -31.84 -2.09 7.84
CA LYS A 137 -31.37 -1.20 6.77
C LYS A 137 -29.94 -1.48 6.36
N LEU A 138 -29.65 -1.36 5.07
CA LEU A 138 -28.30 -1.44 4.52
C LEU A 138 -27.51 -0.17 4.84
N VAL A 139 -26.31 -0.36 5.40
CA VAL A 139 -25.32 0.70 5.62
C VAL A 139 -24.13 0.49 4.70
N CYS A 140 -23.81 1.52 3.95
CA CYS A 140 -22.66 1.58 3.06
C CYS A 140 -21.62 2.57 3.57
N ALA A 141 -20.41 2.47 3.03
CA ALA A 141 -19.33 3.41 3.29
C ALA A 141 -18.71 3.92 1.99
N CYS A 142 -18.17 5.14 2.06
CA CYS A 142 -17.37 5.69 0.99
C CYS A 142 -16.07 4.90 0.93
N GLY A 143 -15.74 4.40 -0.26
CA GLY A 143 -14.50 3.68 -0.51
C GLY A 143 -13.25 4.50 -0.20
N CYS A 144 -13.34 5.83 -0.33
CA CYS A 144 -12.24 6.75 -0.08
C CYS A 144 -12.12 7.14 1.41
N CYS A 145 -13.12 7.87 1.94
CA CYS A 145 -13.04 8.48 3.27
C CYS A 145 -13.70 7.65 4.38
N GLY A 146 -14.42 6.58 4.05
CA GLY A 146 -15.11 5.74 5.03
C GLY A 146 -16.40 6.34 5.61
N ALA A 147 -16.83 7.53 5.17
CA ALA A 147 -18.10 8.12 5.58
C ALA A 147 -19.25 7.13 5.36
N LEU A 148 -20.05 6.93 6.40
CA LEU A 148 -21.16 5.98 6.40
C LEU A 148 -22.44 6.67 5.94
N TRP A 149 -23.23 5.98 5.12
CA TRP A 149 -24.61 6.33 4.85
C TRP A 149 -25.48 5.07 4.86
N ARG A 150 -26.78 5.27 4.92
CA ARG A 150 -27.76 4.18 4.84
C ARG A 150 -28.78 4.49 3.77
N TYR A 151 -29.39 3.44 3.25
CA TYR A 151 -30.61 3.56 2.45
C TYR A 151 -31.81 3.41 3.39
N ASP A 152 -32.80 4.30 3.28
CA ASP A 152 -33.95 4.28 4.19
C ASP A 152 -35.02 3.29 3.71
N THR A 153 -35.14 3.10 2.39
CA THR A 153 -36.03 2.12 1.78
C THR A 153 -35.29 1.19 0.81
N LEU A 154 -35.96 0.09 0.41
CA LEU A 154 -35.43 -0.82 -0.60
C LEU A 154 -35.32 -0.15 -1.98
N GLU A 155 -36.23 0.77 -2.31
CA GLU A 155 -36.19 1.50 -3.59
C GLU A 155 -34.97 2.42 -3.65
N ASP A 156 -34.59 3.07 -2.54
CA ASP A 156 -33.37 3.90 -2.49
C ASP A 156 -32.12 3.06 -2.78
N ALA A 157 -32.12 1.78 -2.40
CA ALA A 157 -31.01 0.84 -2.60
C ALA A 157 -31.00 0.16 -3.99
N LYS A 158 -31.95 0.49 -4.89
CA LYS A 158 -32.17 -0.23 -6.15
C LYS A 158 -30.97 -0.18 -7.10
N GLU A 159 -30.33 0.98 -7.24
CA GLU A 159 -29.16 1.12 -8.11
C GLU A 159 -28.01 0.22 -7.63
N LEU A 160 -27.73 0.24 -6.32
CA LEU A 160 -26.71 -0.61 -5.72
C LEU A 160 -27.03 -2.09 -5.90
N LEU A 161 -28.28 -2.50 -5.69
CA LEU A 161 -28.71 -3.88 -5.91
C LEU A 161 -28.54 -4.29 -7.38
N GLY A 162 -28.86 -3.41 -8.32
CA GLY A 162 -28.65 -3.65 -9.75
C GLY A 162 -27.18 -3.91 -10.09
N VAL A 163 -26.25 -3.19 -9.45
CA VAL A 163 -24.80 -3.46 -9.60
C VAL A 163 -24.41 -4.81 -9.02
N VAL A 164 -24.92 -5.17 -7.83
CA VAL A 164 -24.64 -6.48 -7.21
C VAL A 164 -25.19 -7.63 -8.04
N ASP A 165 -26.41 -7.50 -8.56
CA ASP A 165 -27.01 -8.51 -9.45
C ASP A 165 -26.20 -8.62 -10.75
N LYS A 166 -25.77 -7.49 -11.34
CA LYS A 166 -24.90 -7.51 -12.52
C LYS A 166 -23.60 -8.29 -12.27
N TYR A 167 -22.96 -8.11 -11.11
CA TYR A 167 -21.78 -8.90 -10.76
C TYR A 167 -22.12 -10.38 -10.63
N ALA A 168 -23.26 -10.74 -10.04
CA ALA A 168 -23.69 -12.14 -9.99
C ALA A 168 -23.84 -12.76 -11.40
N ASP A 169 -24.33 -11.98 -12.35
CA ASP A 169 -24.55 -12.42 -13.74
C ASP A 169 -23.25 -12.50 -14.55
N GLU A 170 -22.29 -11.59 -14.33
CA GLU A 170 -20.98 -11.62 -14.99
C GLU A 170 -20.14 -12.86 -14.63
N TYR A 171 -20.33 -13.44 -13.45
CA TYR A 171 -19.62 -14.64 -12.99
C TYR A 171 -20.31 -15.98 -13.32
N ASN A 172 -21.35 -15.94 -14.16
CA ASN A 172 -22.36 -17.00 -14.28
C ASN A 172 -22.08 -18.05 -15.38
N GLU A 173 -20.90 -18.03 -16.03
CA GLU A 173 -20.54 -19.04 -17.05
C GLU A 173 -20.20 -20.41 -16.47
N ASP A 174 -19.95 -20.49 -15.17
CA ASP A 174 -19.88 -21.72 -14.37
C ASP A 174 -20.53 -21.37 -13.01
N GLU A 175 -21.15 -22.30 -12.29
CA GLU A 175 -21.70 -22.09 -10.93
C GLU A 175 -20.57 -21.77 -9.92
N SER A 176 -19.94 -20.62 -10.11
CA SER A 176 -18.72 -20.22 -9.45
C SER A 176 -19.07 -19.65 -8.08
N THR A 177 -18.23 -19.94 -7.09
CA THR A 177 -18.33 -19.39 -5.72
C THR A 177 -18.58 -17.87 -5.70
N PRO A 178 -17.99 -17.05 -6.60
CA PRO A 178 -18.29 -15.62 -6.71
C PRO A 178 -19.74 -15.28 -7.07
N ALA A 179 -20.35 -15.93 -8.07
CA ALA A 179 -21.72 -15.64 -8.48
C ALA A 179 -22.72 -15.87 -7.34
N ASN A 180 -22.60 -17.02 -6.66
CA ASN A 180 -23.42 -17.37 -5.51
C ASN A 180 -23.23 -16.41 -4.33
N TYR A 181 -22.00 -15.93 -4.13
CA TYR A 181 -21.71 -14.91 -3.12
C TYR A 181 -22.51 -13.62 -3.36
N TYR A 182 -22.48 -13.06 -4.58
CA TYR A 182 -23.20 -11.81 -4.87
C TYR A 182 -24.72 -11.98 -4.79
N ARG A 183 -25.28 -13.10 -5.27
CA ARG A 183 -26.71 -13.42 -5.13
C ARG A 183 -27.14 -13.45 -3.68
N GLU A 184 -26.35 -14.11 -2.83
CA GLU A 184 -26.67 -14.23 -1.41
C GLU A 184 -26.59 -12.87 -0.70
N ILE A 185 -25.64 -12.01 -1.05
CA ILE A 185 -25.59 -10.63 -0.55
C ILE A 185 -26.86 -9.87 -0.94
N ALA A 186 -27.25 -9.91 -2.22
CA ALA A 186 -28.43 -9.21 -2.70
C ALA A 186 -29.72 -9.74 -2.04
N ARG A 187 -29.82 -11.06 -1.85
CA ARG A 187 -30.94 -11.71 -1.13
C ARG A 187 -31.04 -11.22 0.31
N ARG A 188 -29.92 -11.15 1.03
CA ARG A 188 -29.88 -10.67 2.43
C ARG A 188 -30.30 -9.21 2.55
N ILE A 189 -29.85 -8.35 1.64
CA ILE A 189 -30.26 -6.94 1.61
C ILE A 189 -31.79 -6.84 1.42
N ARG A 190 -32.34 -7.53 0.41
CA ARG A 190 -33.79 -7.54 0.14
C ARG A 190 -34.61 -8.05 1.33
N GLN A 191 -34.11 -9.06 2.03
CA GLN A 191 -34.78 -9.61 3.21
C GLN A 191 -34.79 -8.61 4.37
N GLY A 192 -33.72 -7.84 4.57
CA GLY A 192 -33.63 -6.86 5.65
C GLY A 192 -34.71 -5.78 5.60
N TYR A 193 -35.12 -5.35 4.42
CA TYR A 193 -36.18 -4.33 4.26
C TYR A 193 -37.61 -4.87 4.41
N LYS A 194 -37.80 -6.16 4.65
CA LYS A 194 -39.11 -6.71 4.99
C LYS A 194 -39.37 -6.47 6.48
N PRO A 195 -40.56 -5.99 6.87
CA PRO A 195 -40.92 -5.90 8.28
C PRO A 195 -40.73 -7.24 8.96
N THR A 196 -40.00 -7.26 10.07
CA THR A 196 -39.87 -8.45 10.90
C THR A 196 -41.21 -8.64 11.60
N THR A 197 -41.95 -9.68 11.25
CA THR A 197 -43.10 -10.11 12.05
C THR A 197 -42.57 -10.53 13.41
N ALA A 198 -42.88 -9.75 14.44
CA ALA A 198 -42.59 -10.07 15.83
C ALA A 198 -43.33 -11.34 16.26
#